data_AF-A0A660VA40-F1
#
_entry.id   AF-A0A660VA40-F1
#
_cell.length_a   1.000
_cell.length_b   1.000
_cell.length_c   1.000
_cell.angle_alpha   90.00
_cell.angle_beta   90.00
_cell.angle_gamma   90.00
#
_symmetry.space_group_name_H-M   'P 1'
#
loop_
_entity.id
_entity.type
_entity.pdbx_description
1 polymer ?
#
loop_
_entity_poly.entity_id
_entity_poly.type
_entity_poly.pdbx_seq_one_letter_code
_entity_poly.pdbx_strand_id
1 'polypeptide(L)'
;MPDMTWWETEEMAVYISKTEAALDDWTMSNSQMRLEQNAVNRTAKKINKILSQTTEPEKKVFLVHLAGRIEGLRQHLTERLKRDIPRQGVAPE
;
A
#
# COMPACT_ATOMS: atom_id res chain seq x y z
N MET A 1 8.79 -7.42 22.00
CA MET A 1 9.27 -7.37 20.60
C MET A 1 10.18 -6.17 20.52
N PRO A 2 11.37 -6.26 19.89
CA PRO A 2 12.21 -5.07 19.71
C PRO A 2 11.41 -4.00 18.98
N ASP A 3 11.59 -2.74 19.39
CA ASP A 3 11.04 -1.60 18.66
C ASP A 3 11.56 -1.64 17.23
N MET A 4 10.65 -1.44 16.27
CA MET A 4 11.03 -1.38 14.86
C MET A 4 12.13 -0.33 14.67
N THR A 5 13.15 -0.63 13.88
CA THR A 5 14.25 0.33 13.64
C THR A 5 13.85 1.43 12.65
N TRP A 6 14.59 2.53 12.64
CA TRP A 6 14.44 3.57 11.60
C TRP A 6 14.67 3.01 10.20
N TRP A 7 15.67 2.14 10.03
CA TRP A 7 15.94 1.47 8.76
C TRP A 7 14.72 0.67 8.24
N GLU A 8 14.05 -0.10 9.09
CA GLU A 8 12.83 -0.81 8.69
C GLU A 8 11.68 0.15 8.29
N THR A 9 11.66 1.35 8.88
CA THR A 9 10.68 2.38 8.56
C THR A 9 10.97 3.01 7.20
N GLU A 10 12.24 3.22 6.87
CA GLU A 10 12.70 3.67 5.55
C GLU A 10 12.44 2.62 4.47
N GLU A 11 12.69 1.34 4.75
CA GLU A 11 12.39 0.24 3.81
C GLU A 11 10.90 0.19 3.44
N MET A 12 10.00 0.43 4.42
CA MET A 12 8.57 0.55 4.13
C MET A 12 8.27 1.76 3.23
N ALA A 13 8.95 2.90 3.44
CA ALA A 13 8.79 4.08 2.60
C ALA A 13 9.28 3.84 1.16
N VAL A 14 10.40 3.15 1.00
CA VAL A 14 10.94 2.75 -0.31
C VAL A 14 9.97 1.82 -1.01
N TYR A 15 9.44 0.81 -0.31
CA TYR A 15 8.43 -0.10 -0.85
C TYR A 15 7.19 0.67 -1.34
N ILE A 16 6.60 1.51 -0.49
CA ILE A 16 5.43 2.33 -0.84
C ILE A 16 5.71 3.17 -2.09
N SER A 17 6.86 3.85 -2.14
CA SER A 17 7.24 4.70 -3.28
C SER A 17 7.38 3.91 -4.59
N LYS A 18 7.94 2.70 -4.52
CA LYS A 18 8.06 1.81 -5.69
C LYS A 18 6.70 1.32 -6.17
N THR A 19 5.80 0.96 -5.26
CA THR A 19 4.45 0.52 -5.62
C THR A 19 3.63 1.68 -6.20
N GLU A 20 3.77 2.89 -5.65
CA GLU A 20 3.14 4.11 -6.21
C GLU A 20 3.61 4.35 -7.65
N ALA A 21 4.93 4.36 -7.88
CA ALA A 21 5.48 4.56 -9.22
C ALA A 21 5.02 3.45 -10.20
N ALA A 22 5.05 2.19 -9.78
CA ALA A 22 4.61 1.08 -10.63
C ALA A 22 3.13 1.18 -11.01
N LEU A 23 2.28 1.68 -10.11
CA LEU A 23 0.90 2.01 -10.42
C LEU A 23 0.86 3.18 -11.41
N ASP A 24 1.46 4.32 -11.08
CA ASP A 24 1.37 5.52 -11.92
C ASP A 24 1.89 5.29 -13.35
N ASP A 25 2.92 4.46 -13.52
CA ASP A 25 3.49 4.06 -14.81
C ASP A 25 2.70 2.95 -15.54
N TRP A 26 1.61 2.45 -14.96
CA TRP A 26 0.79 1.36 -15.50
C TRP A 26 1.55 0.07 -15.82
N THR A 27 2.64 -0.19 -15.10
CA THR A 27 3.52 -1.35 -15.36
C THR A 27 3.06 -2.64 -14.69
N MET A 28 2.07 -2.56 -13.80
CA MET A 28 1.60 -3.72 -13.03
C MET A 28 0.49 -4.48 -13.75
N SER A 29 0.69 -5.79 -13.94
CA SER A 29 -0.38 -6.70 -14.36
C SER A 29 -1.39 -6.94 -13.24
N ASN A 30 -2.58 -7.47 -13.59
CA ASN A 30 -3.60 -7.83 -12.60
C ASN A 30 -3.14 -8.82 -11.53
N SER A 31 -2.37 -9.83 -11.92
CA SER A 31 -1.83 -10.80 -10.97
C SER A 31 -0.90 -10.10 -9.96
N GLN A 32 -0.03 -9.22 -10.46
CA GLN A 32 0.85 -8.40 -9.62
C GLN A 32 0.04 -7.46 -8.72
N MET A 33 -0.97 -6.76 -9.24
CA MET A 33 -1.83 -5.87 -8.45
C MET A 33 -2.54 -6.63 -7.31
N ARG A 34 -2.99 -7.87 -7.51
CA ARG A 34 -3.59 -8.70 -6.45
C ARG A 34 -2.57 -9.11 -5.37
N LEU A 35 -1.35 -9.47 -5.77
CA LEU A 35 -0.26 -9.76 -4.83
C LEU A 35 0.09 -8.52 -4.01
N GLU A 36 0.17 -7.37 -4.68
CA GLU A 36 0.53 -6.09 -4.07
C GLU A 36 -0.58 -5.59 -3.17
N GLN A 37 -1.86 -5.82 -3.49
CA GLN A 37 -2.97 -5.52 -2.58
C GLN A 37 -2.82 -6.25 -1.23
N ASN A 38 -2.37 -7.51 -1.25
CA ASN A 38 -2.09 -8.25 -0.02
C ASN A 38 -0.87 -7.71 0.74
N ALA A 39 0.19 -7.36 0.03
CA ALA A 39 1.41 -6.79 0.62
C ALA A 39 1.13 -5.41 1.24
N VAL A 40 0.47 -4.52 0.51
CA VAL A 40 0.00 -3.20 0.97
C VAL A 40 -0.89 -3.34 2.21
N ASN A 41 -1.84 -4.29 2.24
CA ASN A 41 -2.67 -4.55 3.42
C ASN A 41 -1.85 -4.97 4.65
N ARG A 42 -0.80 -5.80 4.47
CA ARG A 42 0.09 -6.21 5.56
C ARG A 42 0.93 -5.05 6.06
N THR A 43 1.49 -4.26 5.15
CA THR A 43 2.30 -3.08 5.49
C THR A 43 1.47 -2.02 6.21
N ALA A 44 0.21 -1.80 5.80
CA ALA A 44 -0.71 -0.89 6.50
C ALA A 44 -0.97 -1.33 7.95
N LYS A 45 -1.20 -2.63 8.17
CA LYS A 45 -1.32 -3.20 9.53
C LYS A 45 -0.03 -3.02 10.33
N LYS A 46 1.13 -3.20 9.70
CA LYS A 46 2.44 -3.02 10.33
C LYS A 46 2.61 -1.57 10.79
N ILE A 47 2.39 -0.60 9.90
CA ILE A 47 2.46 0.85 10.19
C ILE A 47 1.55 1.22 11.36
N ASN A 48 0.27 0.82 11.32
CA ASN A 48 -0.67 1.13 12.42
C ASN A 48 -0.25 0.53 13.76
N LYS A 49 0.28 -0.69 13.76
CA LYS A 49 0.81 -1.32 14.97
C LYS A 49 1.99 -0.52 15.53
N ILE A 50 2.96 -0.17 14.70
CA ILE A 50 4.15 0.59 15.14
C ILE A 50 3.75 1.99 15.60
N LEU A 51 2.83 2.64 14.89
CA LEU A 51 2.32 3.96 15.25
C LEU A 51 1.71 3.98 16.66
N SER A 52 1.06 2.88 17.08
CA SER A 52 0.53 2.73 18.44
C SER A 52 1.60 2.42 19.50
N GLN A 53 2.77 1.94 19.09
CA GLN A 53 3.85 1.50 19.99
C GLN A 53 4.97 2.53 20.12
N THR A 54 5.20 3.36 19.10
CA THR A 54 6.29 4.33 19.11
C THR A 54 5.99 5.53 19.99
N THR A 55 6.98 5.90 20.81
CA THR A 55 6.97 7.13 21.63
C THR A 55 7.82 8.24 20.99
N GLU A 56 8.59 7.92 19.94
CA GLU A 56 9.43 8.86 19.22
C GLU A 56 8.57 9.80 18.35
N PRO A 57 8.54 11.12 18.61
CA PRO A 57 7.63 12.04 17.94
C PRO A 57 7.90 12.17 16.44
N GLU A 58 9.17 12.26 16.03
CA GLU A 58 9.57 12.38 14.62
C GLU A 58 9.15 11.14 13.81
N LYS A 59 9.40 9.95 14.37
CA LYS A 59 9.00 8.68 13.78
C LYS A 59 7.49 8.53 13.70
N LYS A 60 6.77 9.00 14.72
CA LYS A 60 5.31 9.01 14.73
C LYS A 60 4.75 9.86 13.59
N VAL A 61 5.28 11.08 13.39
CA VAL A 61 4.90 11.94 12.27
C VAL A 61 5.17 11.24 10.94
N PHE A 62 6.36 10.68 10.76
CA PHE A 62 6.72 9.94 9.54
C PHE A 62 5.78 8.75 9.27
N LEU A 63 5.45 7.95 10.29
CA LEU A 63 4.52 6.83 10.18
C LEU A 63 3.09 7.27 9.87
N VAL A 64 2.63 8.42 10.36
CA VAL A 64 1.34 9.01 9.97
C VAL A 64 1.33 9.35 8.47
N HIS A 65 2.40 9.94 7.96
CA HIS A 65 2.52 10.21 6.52
C HIS A 65 2.52 8.92 5.69
N LEU A 66 3.26 7.89 6.12
CA LEU A 66 3.23 6.58 5.46
C LEU A 66 1.86 5.92 5.53
N ALA A 67 1.14 6.04 6.64
CA ALA A 67 -0.22 5.52 6.79
C ALA A 67 -1.19 6.16 5.79
N GLY A 68 -1.08 7.48 5.56
CA GLY A 68 -1.87 8.16 4.54
C GLY A 68 -1.58 7.67 3.13
N ARG A 69 -0.29 7.59 2.78
CA ARG A 69 0.15 7.10 1.45
C ARG A 69 -0.30 5.68 1.18
N ILE A 70 -0.14 4.79 2.16
CA ILE A 70 -0.50 3.39 1.96
C ILE A 70 -2.01 3.18 1.85
N GLU A 71 -2.83 4.01 2.51
CA GLU A 71 -4.28 3.97 2.31
C GLU A 71 -4.67 4.47 0.91
N GLY A 72 -4.00 5.51 0.40
CA GLY A 72 -4.12 5.94 -0.99
C GLY A 72 -3.79 4.82 -1.99
N LEU A 73 -2.69 4.09 -1.76
CA LEU A 73 -2.32 2.91 -2.54
C LEU A 73 -3.40 1.82 -2.50
N ARG A 74 -3.97 1.51 -1.33
CA ARG A 74 -5.04 0.51 -1.19
C ARG A 74 -6.25 0.89 -2.04
N GLN A 75 -6.64 2.16 -2.01
CA GLN A 75 -7.75 2.67 -2.80
C GLN A 75 -7.43 2.60 -4.30
N HIS A 76 -6.26 3.07 -4.72
CA HIS A 76 -5.84 3.05 -6.12
C HIS A 76 -5.80 1.62 -6.70
N LEU A 77 -5.22 0.66 -5.97
CA LEU A 77 -5.21 -0.76 -6.35
C LEU A 77 -6.63 -1.33 -6.45
N THR A 78 -7.49 -1.01 -5.48
CA THR A 78 -8.87 -1.49 -5.45
C THR A 78 -9.67 -0.98 -6.65
N GLU A 79 -9.53 0.31 -6.97
CA GLU A 79 -10.23 0.91 -8.12
C GLU A 79 -9.72 0.37 -9.46
N ARG A 80 -8.41 0.13 -9.59
CA ARG A 80 -7.88 -0.51 -10.80
C ARG A 80 -8.38 -1.94 -10.98
N LEU A 81 -8.34 -2.75 -9.92
CA LEU A 81 -8.81 -4.13 -9.97
C LEU A 81 -10.31 -4.23 -10.25
N LYS A 82 -11.13 -3.23 -9.84
CA LYS A 82 -12.56 -3.15 -10.20
C LYS A 82 -12.78 -2.85 -11.69
N ARG A 83 -11.99 -1.92 -12.26
CA ARG A 83 -12.12 -1.51 -13.68
C ARG A 83 -11.80 -2.65 -14.65
N ASP A 84 -10.98 -3.59 -14.22
CA ASP A 84 -10.52 -4.70 -15.05
C ASP A 84 -11.30 -6.01 -14.83
N ILE A 85 -12.37 -5.98 -14.02
CA ILE A 85 -13.37 -7.06 -14.03
C ILE A 85 -14.10 -6.93 -15.38
N PRO A 86 -14.06 -7.93 -16.28
CA PRO A 86 -14.87 -7.89 -17.48
C PRO A 86 -16.31 -7.68 -17.04
N ARG A 87 -17.00 -6.69 -17.61
CA ARG A 87 -18.46 -6.60 -17.50
C ARG A 87 -19.03 -7.89 -18.08
N GLN A 88 -19.19 -8.93 -17.26
CA GLN A 88 -19.99 -10.08 -17.63
C GLN A 88 -21.41 -9.57 -17.79
N GLY A 89 -21.88 -9.52 -19.03
CA GLY A 89 -23.28 -9.25 -19.35
C GLY A 89 -23.53 -7.92 -20.07
N VAL A 90 -23.04 -7.80 -21.31
CA VAL A 90 -23.90 -7.27 -22.37
C VAL A 90 -23.63 -8.14 -23.61
N ALA A 91 -24.41 -9.21 -23.76
CA ALA A 91 -24.52 -9.87 -25.05
C ALA A 91 -25.28 -8.89 -25.98
N PRO A 92 -24.77 -8.53 -27.16
CA PRO A 92 -25.59 -7.87 -28.15
C PRO A 92 -26.56 -8.90 -28.74
N GLU A 93 -27.85 -8.58 -28.70
CA GLU A 93 -28.87 -9.20 -29.58
C GLU A 93 -28.62 -8.85 -31.04
#